data_AF-A0A831NVR1-F1
#
_entry.id   AF-A0A831NVR1-F1
#
_cell.length_a   1.000
_cell.length_b   1.000
_cell.length_c   1.000
_cell.angle_alpha   90.00
_cell.angle_beta   90.00
_cell.angle_gamma   90.00
#
_symmetry.space_group_name_H-M   'P 1'
#
loop_
_entity.id
_entity.type
_entity.pdbx_description
1 polymer ?
#
loop_
_entity_poly.entity_id
_entity_poly.type
_entity_poly.pdbx_seq_one_letter_code
_entity_poly.pdbx_strand_id
1 'polypeptide(L)'
;MKKILSILALIILLLPFASAQCPENGNTVILKAPAVSRTSSGELIGVATDFIITVAPGNGHVYVETWPLAEVDMQASARLAAQIAGKVLDVDMNKYDVFIQVKSDAPIIGGPSAGGTMTVGIIAALEGWEVRKDVMMTGMINPDGSIGPVGGILEKASAAYSVGSKLFLIPEGQRIQIIQTTEQKQIGPITQITSKAERVDVVEYARERWGLEVKEIKDIYDAVYYFTGKKIEKPSVPANLNVDTSFLKTDALNDYDKTLSYYEQVENKLKTSNMGYTTYSYLKEALNEAKSRLDEAKKTLEDGRYYTTLSLDFQARITIRHVDW
;
A
#
# COMPACT_ATOMS: atom_id res chain seq x y z
N MET A 1 61.67 32.68 -15.96
CA MET A 1 61.11 31.33 -15.76
C MET A 1 61.23 30.84 -14.32
N LYS A 2 62.41 30.84 -13.67
CA LYS A 2 62.57 30.34 -12.29
C LYS A 2 61.68 31.01 -11.23
N LYS A 3 61.51 32.34 -11.26
CA LYS A 3 60.64 33.07 -10.31
C LYS A 3 59.15 32.72 -10.44
N ILE A 4 58.68 32.46 -11.66
CA ILE A 4 57.29 32.05 -11.92
C ILE A 4 57.05 30.64 -11.39
N LEU A 5 58.03 29.74 -11.57
CA LEU A 5 57.98 28.38 -11.04
C LEU A 5 57.94 28.36 -9.50
N SER A 6 58.70 29.25 -8.84
CA SER A 6 58.71 29.38 -7.38
C SER A 6 57.39 29.91 -6.82
N ILE A 7 56.75 30.86 -7.52
CA ILE A 7 55.44 31.41 -7.12
C ILE A 7 54.35 30.36 -7.32
N LEU A 8 54.39 29.58 -8.41
CA LEU A 8 53.44 28.50 -8.67
C LEU A 8 53.56 27.39 -7.62
N ALA A 9 54.79 27.03 -7.22
CA ALA A 9 55.03 26.04 -6.17
C ALA A 9 54.53 26.52 -4.79
N LEU A 10 54.65 27.81 -4.48
CA LEU A 10 54.16 28.39 -3.23
C LEU A 10 52.63 28.44 -3.19
N ILE A 11 51.96 28.71 -4.33
CA ILE A 11 50.51 28.67 -4.46
C ILE A 11 49.98 27.24 -4.27
N ILE A 12 50.67 26.23 -4.81
CA ILE A 12 50.29 24.82 -4.63
C ILE A 12 50.45 24.37 -3.17
N LEU A 13 51.44 24.91 -2.44
CA LEU A 13 51.63 24.62 -1.02
C LEU A 13 50.61 25.32 -0.11
N LEU A 14 50.03 26.43 -0.57
CA LEU A 14 49.01 27.22 0.14
C LEU A 14 47.58 26.85 -0.23
N LEU A 15 47.39 25.94 -1.19
CA LEU A 15 46.07 25.35 -1.42
C LEU A 15 45.71 24.58 -0.15
N PRO A 16 44.57 24.89 0.51
CA PRO A 16 44.08 24.03 1.56
C PRO A 16 43.93 22.65 0.94
N PHE A 17 44.62 21.65 1.50
CA PHE A 17 44.24 20.27 1.30
C PHE A 17 42.82 20.19 1.85
N ALA A 18 41.83 20.43 0.98
CA ALA A 18 40.47 20.03 1.24
C ALA A 18 40.58 18.51 1.36
N SER A 19 40.68 18.03 2.60
CA SER A 19 40.28 16.68 2.91
C SER A 19 38.89 16.57 2.33
N ALA A 20 38.76 15.88 1.19
CA ALA A 20 37.50 15.34 0.78
C ALA A 20 37.12 14.38 1.91
N GLN A 21 36.45 14.90 2.95
CA GLN A 21 35.63 14.07 3.80
C GLN A 21 34.61 13.48 2.84
N CYS A 22 34.84 12.22 2.45
CA CYS A 22 33.74 11.39 1.99
C CYS A 22 32.62 11.60 3.02
N PRO A 23 31.40 11.96 2.62
CA PRO A 23 30.35 12.24 3.58
C PRO A 23 30.12 10.95 4.37
N GLU A 24 30.53 10.99 5.64
CA GLU A 24 30.32 9.96 6.66
C GLU A 24 28.85 9.88 7.10
N ASN A 25 27.95 10.57 6.39
CA ASN A 25 26.65 10.99 6.89
C ASN A 25 25.51 10.13 6.35
N GLY A 26 25.69 8.81 6.27
CA GLY A 26 24.64 7.88 5.88
C GLY A 26 24.43 6.81 6.93
N ASN A 27 23.19 6.61 7.37
CA ASN A 27 22.85 5.52 8.29
C ASN A 27 22.30 4.34 7.48
N THR A 28 22.81 3.14 7.75
CA THR A 28 22.38 1.92 7.09
C THR A 28 21.66 1.00 8.07
N VAL A 29 20.49 0.52 7.67
CA VAL A 29 19.68 -0.45 8.39
C VAL A 29 19.46 -1.68 7.51
N ILE A 30 19.55 -2.86 8.10
CA ILE A 30 19.30 -4.13 7.41
C ILE A 30 18.08 -4.80 8.03
N LEU A 31 17.08 -5.07 7.20
CA LEU A 31 15.83 -5.74 7.58
C LEU A 31 15.60 -6.94 6.69
N LYS A 32 14.88 -7.94 7.21
CA LYS A 32 14.37 -9.05 6.42
C LYS A 32 12.86 -8.89 6.23
N ALA A 33 12.37 -9.09 5.01
CA ALA A 33 10.94 -9.21 4.72
C ALA A 33 10.65 -10.52 3.98
N PRO A 34 9.49 -11.15 4.20
CA PRO A 34 9.12 -12.35 3.49
C PRO A 34 8.42 -11.99 2.18
N ALA A 35 8.76 -12.72 1.13
CA ALA A 35 8.06 -12.72 -0.14
C ALA A 35 7.51 -14.11 -0.43
N VAL A 36 6.69 -14.21 -1.48
CA VAL A 36 6.26 -15.49 -2.04
C VAL A 36 6.97 -15.70 -3.36
N SER A 37 7.41 -16.93 -3.60
CA SER A 37 7.95 -17.35 -4.88
C SER A 37 7.21 -18.59 -5.36
N ARG A 38 7.13 -18.78 -6.67
CA ARG A 38 6.49 -19.95 -7.27
C ARG A 38 7.57 -20.93 -7.71
N THR A 39 7.48 -22.17 -7.22
CA THR A 39 8.34 -23.27 -7.64
C THR A 39 7.99 -23.73 -9.06
N SER A 40 8.86 -24.55 -9.68
CA SER A 40 8.62 -25.14 -11.00
C SER A 40 7.40 -26.08 -11.04
N SER A 41 6.97 -26.63 -9.90
CA SER A 41 5.75 -27.43 -9.77
C SER A 41 4.49 -26.57 -9.58
N GLY A 42 4.64 -25.26 -9.45
CA GLY A 42 3.53 -24.30 -9.26
C GLY A 42 3.17 -24.03 -7.80
N GLU A 43 3.81 -24.70 -6.84
CA GLU A 43 3.63 -24.48 -5.40
C GLU A 43 4.19 -23.12 -4.98
N LEU A 44 3.47 -22.42 -4.10
CA LEU A 44 3.92 -21.16 -3.50
C LEU A 44 4.77 -21.46 -2.27
N ILE A 45 5.97 -20.91 -2.25
CA ILE A 45 6.88 -21.01 -1.10
C ILE A 45 7.23 -19.62 -0.58
N GLY A 46 7.45 -19.54 0.73
CA GLY A 46 7.95 -18.34 1.37
C GLY A 46 9.47 -18.22 1.19
N VAL A 47 9.94 -17.02 0.90
CA VAL A 47 11.37 -16.69 0.78
C VAL A 47 11.67 -15.44 1.62
N ALA A 48 12.75 -15.47 2.40
CA ALA A 48 13.20 -14.29 3.12
C ALA A 48 14.08 -13.44 2.22
N THR A 49 13.85 -12.13 2.23
CA THR A 49 14.57 -11.16 1.40
C THR A 49 15.21 -10.11 2.28
N ASP A 50 16.48 -9.81 2.02
CA ASP A 50 17.21 -8.75 2.70
C ASP A 50 16.95 -7.39 2.03
N PHE A 51 16.60 -6.41 2.85
CA PHE A 51 16.49 -5.01 2.51
C PHE A 51 17.59 -4.26 3.25
N ILE A 52 18.58 -3.78 2.51
CA ILE A 52 19.65 -2.93 3.03
C ILE A 52 19.31 -1.51 2.62
N ILE A 53 18.93 -0.71 3.61
CA ILE A 53 18.41 0.64 3.41
C ILE A 53 19.42 1.62 3.97
N THR A 54 19.91 2.52 3.12
CA THR A 54 20.79 3.62 3.52
C THR A 54 20.07 4.94 3.26
N VAL A 55 20.07 5.82 4.25
CA VAL A 55 19.57 7.20 4.10
C VAL A 55 20.71 8.16 4.37
N ALA A 56 20.92 9.10 3.44
CA ALA A 56 21.99 10.09 3.51
C ALA A 56 21.51 11.45 2.98
N PRO A 57 22.11 12.59 3.38
CA PRO A 57 21.82 13.89 2.80
C PRO A 57 21.93 13.87 1.27
N GLY A 58 20.94 14.45 0.59
CA GLY A 58 20.76 14.33 -0.85
C GLY A 58 19.68 15.26 -1.39
N ASN A 59 19.08 14.90 -2.53
CA ASN A 59 18.13 15.72 -3.27
C ASN A 59 16.72 15.12 -3.37
N GLY A 60 16.39 14.14 -2.51
CA GLY A 60 15.04 13.55 -2.47
C GLY A 60 14.85 12.36 -3.39
N HIS A 61 15.92 11.74 -3.86
CA HIS A 61 15.84 10.60 -4.76
C HIS A 61 15.72 9.28 -4.00
N VAL A 62 14.94 8.35 -4.57
CA VAL A 62 14.83 6.98 -4.08
C VAL A 62 15.40 6.04 -5.13
N TYR A 63 16.51 5.41 -4.80
CA TYR A 63 17.21 4.45 -5.63
C TYR A 63 16.90 3.04 -5.14
N VAL A 64 16.49 2.17 -6.07
CA VAL A 64 16.21 0.77 -5.78
C VAL A 64 17.12 -0.09 -6.64
N GLU A 65 18.03 -0.81 -5.99
CA GLU A 65 18.87 -1.83 -6.60
C GLU A 65 18.37 -3.21 -6.18
N THR A 66 18.25 -4.12 -7.13
CA THR A 66 17.70 -5.46 -6.91
C THR A 66 18.60 -6.52 -7.51
N TRP A 67 18.89 -7.57 -6.73
CA TRP A 67 19.52 -8.81 -7.19
C TRP A 67 18.56 -9.98 -6.93
N PRO A 68 17.34 -9.89 -7.46
CA PRO A 68 16.98 -10.54 -8.73
C PRO A 68 16.16 -9.59 -9.63
N LEU A 69 15.36 -10.09 -10.59
CA LEU A 69 14.42 -9.24 -11.34
C LEU A 69 13.32 -8.72 -10.40
N ALA A 70 13.06 -7.42 -10.45
CA ALA A 70 12.03 -6.76 -9.64
C ALA A 70 10.87 -6.21 -10.48
N GLU A 71 9.64 -6.36 -9.99
CA GLU A 71 8.44 -5.76 -10.60
C GLU A 71 8.36 -4.24 -10.33
N VAL A 72 7.64 -3.52 -11.19
CA VAL A 72 7.49 -2.05 -11.12
C VAL A 72 6.87 -1.60 -9.80
N ASP A 73 5.98 -2.41 -9.22
CA ASP A 73 5.28 -2.12 -7.97
C ASP A 73 6.23 -1.94 -6.77
N MET A 74 7.40 -2.59 -6.80
CA MET A 74 8.42 -2.44 -5.75
C MET A 74 9.00 -1.01 -5.75
N GLN A 75 9.24 -0.42 -6.91
CA GLN A 75 9.77 0.95 -7.01
C GLN A 75 8.74 1.98 -6.53
N ALA A 76 7.47 1.79 -6.87
CA ALA A 76 6.39 2.64 -6.37
C ALA A 76 6.28 2.55 -4.84
N SER A 77 6.35 1.33 -4.30
CA SER A 77 6.30 1.08 -2.85
C SER A 77 7.48 1.69 -2.11
N ALA A 78 8.68 1.66 -2.67
CA ALA A 78 9.87 2.30 -2.10
C ALA A 78 9.72 3.83 -1.99
N ARG A 79 9.20 4.47 -3.04
CA ARG A 79 8.95 5.93 -3.03
C ARG A 79 7.89 6.31 -2.01
N LEU A 80 6.79 5.55 -1.95
CA LEU A 80 5.75 5.76 -0.95
C LEU A 80 6.30 5.56 0.47
N ALA A 81 7.10 4.52 0.69
CA ALA A 81 7.74 4.27 1.99
C ALA A 81 8.61 5.46 2.44
N ALA A 82 9.42 6.03 1.55
CA ALA A 82 10.20 7.23 1.84
C ALA A 82 9.32 8.44 2.22
N GLN A 83 8.27 8.70 1.45
CA GLN A 83 7.32 9.78 1.74
C GLN A 83 6.65 9.61 3.11
N ILE A 84 6.22 8.39 3.44
CA ILE A 84 5.56 8.11 4.72
C ILE A 84 6.54 8.17 5.88
N ALA A 85 7.78 7.70 5.72
CA ALA A 85 8.82 7.86 6.73
C ALA A 85 9.04 9.34 7.07
N GLY A 86 9.18 10.19 6.05
CA GLY A 86 9.29 11.64 6.23
C GLY A 86 8.07 12.24 6.94
N LYS A 87 6.86 11.87 6.53
CA LYS A 87 5.61 12.33 7.16
C LYS A 87 5.50 11.91 8.64
N VAL A 88 5.90 10.69 8.97
CA VAL A 88 5.84 10.16 10.35
C VAL A 88 6.83 10.87 11.26
N LEU A 89 7.99 11.28 10.74
CA LEU A 89 9.04 11.97 11.50
C LEU A 89 9.00 13.50 11.36
N ASP A 90 8.06 14.05 10.58
CA ASP A 90 8.03 15.47 10.19
C ASP A 90 9.37 15.94 9.55
N VAL A 91 9.94 15.09 8.69
CA VAL A 91 11.19 15.33 7.98
C VAL A 91 10.94 15.59 6.50
N ASP A 92 11.52 16.67 5.99
CA ASP A 92 11.54 16.98 4.55
C ASP A 92 12.48 16.01 3.80
N MET A 93 11.87 15.01 3.16
CA MET A 93 12.60 14.01 2.40
C MET A 93 13.34 14.57 1.18
N ASN A 94 13.06 15.79 0.71
CA ASN A 94 13.81 16.39 -0.40
C ASN A 94 15.28 16.68 -0.05
N LYS A 95 15.64 16.61 1.25
CA LYS A 95 17.00 16.79 1.76
C LYS A 95 17.78 15.48 1.89
N TYR A 96 17.16 14.34 1.58
CA TYR A 96 17.74 13.02 1.79
C TYR A 96 17.54 12.14 0.55
N ASP A 97 18.59 11.41 0.19
CA ASP A 97 18.49 10.32 -0.77
C ASP A 97 18.35 9.00 -0.01
N VAL A 98 17.49 8.12 -0.53
CA VAL A 98 17.22 6.78 0.02
C VAL A 98 17.74 5.74 -0.97
N PHE A 99 18.62 4.87 -0.50
CA PHE A 99 19.18 3.76 -1.28
C PHE A 99 18.66 2.45 -0.70
N ILE A 100 17.89 1.69 -1.48
CA ILE A 100 17.33 0.41 -1.08
C ILE A 100 17.96 -0.68 -1.94
N GLN A 101 18.76 -1.54 -1.33
CA GLN A 101 19.25 -2.75 -1.98
C GLN A 101 18.40 -3.94 -1.53
N VAL A 102 17.87 -4.67 -2.50
CA VAL A 102 17.03 -5.85 -2.30
C VAL A 102 17.80 -7.09 -2.73
N LYS A 103 18.08 -7.98 -1.79
CA LYS A 103 18.79 -9.25 -2.04
C LYS A 103 17.87 -10.41 -1.70
N SER A 104 17.56 -11.23 -2.69
CA SER A 104 16.66 -12.37 -2.55
C SER A 104 17.19 -13.57 -3.33
N ASP A 105 17.02 -14.77 -2.80
CA ASP A 105 17.30 -16.00 -3.53
C ASP A 105 16.18 -16.36 -4.52
N ALA A 106 15.06 -15.63 -4.48
CA ALA A 106 13.97 -15.83 -5.44
C ALA A 106 14.32 -15.26 -6.83
N PRO A 107 13.89 -15.89 -7.92
CA PRO A 107 14.22 -15.43 -9.28
C PRO A 107 13.50 -14.13 -9.68
N ILE A 108 12.33 -13.87 -9.10
CA ILE A 108 11.53 -12.67 -9.30
C ILE A 108 11.02 -12.22 -7.95
N ILE A 109 11.09 -10.92 -7.68
CA ILE A 109 10.49 -10.31 -6.50
C ILE A 109 9.60 -9.13 -6.90
N GLY A 110 8.47 -8.98 -6.24
CA GLY A 110 7.47 -8.01 -6.65
C GLY A 110 6.38 -7.79 -5.61
N GLY A 111 5.43 -6.95 -5.99
CA GLY A 111 4.30 -6.56 -5.16
C GLY A 111 4.62 -5.59 -4.01
N PRO A 112 3.58 -4.95 -3.45
CA PRO A 112 3.75 -3.87 -2.47
C PRO A 112 3.99 -4.35 -1.03
N SER A 113 4.06 -5.67 -0.79
CA SER A 113 3.99 -6.23 0.57
C SER A 113 5.20 -5.97 1.46
N ALA A 114 6.30 -5.45 0.91
CA ALA A 114 7.47 -5.01 1.68
C ALA A 114 7.42 -3.51 2.03
N GLY A 115 6.38 -2.79 1.62
CA GLY A 115 6.22 -1.35 1.84
C GLY A 115 6.37 -0.96 3.30
N GLY A 116 5.67 -1.66 4.21
CA GLY A 116 5.80 -1.41 5.65
C GLY A 116 7.23 -1.62 6.18
N THR A 117 7.89 -2.71 5.77
CA THR A 117 9.28 -3.01 6.17
C THR A 117 10.24 -1.94 5.68
N MET A 118 10.11 -1.49 4.43
CA MET A 118 10.94 -0.41 3.90
C MET A 118 10.73 0.88 4.68
N THR A 119 9.49 1.24 5.02
CA THR A 119 9.19 2.42 5.82
C THR A 119 9.84 2.35 7.21
N VAL A 120 9.76 1.21 7.91
CA VAL A 120 10.44 1.01 9.20
C VAL A 120 11.95 1.21 9.06
N GLY A 121 12.57 0.67 8.00
CA GLY A 121 14.00 0.80 7.76
C GLY A 121 14.44 2.23 7.47
N ILE A 122 13.66 2.98 6.69
CA ILE A 122 13.94 4.40 6.41
C ILE A 122 13.80 5.24 7.68
N ILE A 123 12.75 5.01 8.48
CA ILE A 123 12.58 5.68 9.79
C ILE A 123 13.77 5.38 10.70
N ALA A 124 14.14 4.11 10.84
CA ALA A 124 15.25 3.71 11.68
C ALA A 124 16.59 4.29 11.18
N ALA A 125 16.80 4.36 9.86
CA ALA A 125 18.00 4.98 9.29
C ALA A 125 18.04 6.50 9.55
N LEU A 126 16.94 7.22 9.33
CA LEU A 126 16.86 8.66 9.63
C LEU A 126 17.17 8.97 11.09
N GLU A 127 16.65 8.16 12.01
CA GLU A 127 16.81 8.34 13.45
C GLU A 127 18.08 7.70 14.03
N GLY A 128 18.84 6.93 13.23
CA GLY A 128 19.99 6.15 13.69
C GLY A 128 19.62 5.06 14.70
N TRP A 129 18.41 4.49 14.60
CA TRP A 129 17.93 3.43 15.49
C TRP A 129 18.35 2.04 15.02
N GLU A 130 18.73 1.18 15.97
CA GLU A 130 18.89 -0.24 15.71
C GLU A 130 17.54 -0.93 15.54
N VAL A 131 17.50 -1.91 14.64
CA VAL A 131 16.33 -2.76 14.40
C VAL A 131 16.59 -4.18 14.87
N ARG A 132 15.57 -4.77 15.46
CA ARG A 132 15.56 -6.17 15.89
C ARG A 132 15.61 -7.11 14.69
N LYS A 133 16.60 -8.01 14.70
CA LYS A 133 16.79 -9.04 13.66
C LYS A 133 15.86 -10.25 13.82
N ASP A 134 15.25 -10.40 15.00
CA ASP A 134 14.31 -11.48 15.31
C ASP A 134 12.84 -11.11 15.03
N VAL A 135 12.61 -9.92 14.48
CA VAL A 135 11.29 -9.44 14.05
C VAL A 135 11.23 -9.39 12.53
N MET A 136 10.14 -9.89 11.98
CA MET A 136 9.84 -9.81 10.55
C MET A 136 8.41 -9.32 10.37
N MET A 137 8.12 -8.66 9.25
CA MET A 137 6.75 -8.23 8.95
C MET A 137 6.41 -8.38 7.47
N THR A 138 5.11 -8.43 7.18
CA THR A 138 4.58 -8.21 5.84
C THR A 138 3.45 -7.19 5.91
N GLY A 139 3.26 -6.42 4.84
CA GLY A 139 2.20 -5.44 4.76
C GLY A 139 2.51 -4.33 3.76
N MET A 140 1.50 -3.94 2.98
CA MET A 140 1.61 -2.74 2.14
C MET A 140 1.58 -1.50 3.05
N ILE A 141 2.39 -0.48 2.74
CA ILE A 141 2.24 0.82 3.41
C ILE A 141 1.24 1.67 2.64
N ASN A 142 0.23 2.20 3.33
CA ASN A 142 -0.76 3.10 2.74
C ASN A 142 -0.34 4.58 2.91
N PRO A 143 -0.88 5.51 2.10
CA PRO A 143 -0.57 6.95 2.21
C PRO A 143 -0.91 7.61 3.57
N ASP A 144 -1.78 6.99 4.36
CA ASP A 144 -2.14 7.42 5.71
C ASP A 144 -1.25 6.82 6.80
N GLY A 145 -0.32 5.92 6.45
CA GLY A 145 0.55 5.21 7.38
C GLY A 145 -0.04 3.90 7.92
N SER A 146 -1.25 3.50 7.51
CA SER A 146 -1.81 2.20 7.85
C SER A 146 -1.11 1.06 7.11
N ILE A 147 -1.14 -0.13 7.69
CA ILE A 147 -0.58 -1.34 7.09
C ILE A 147 -1.70 -2.11 6.37
N GLY A 148 -1.62 -2.14 5.05
CA GLY A 148 -2.60 -2.74 4.15
C GLY A 148 -2.43 -4.24 3.94
N PRO A 149 -3.49 -4.90 3.45
CA PRO A 149 -3.55 -6.35 3.34
C PRO A 149 -2.59 -6.91 2.28
N VAL A 150 -2.20 -8.16 2.47
CA VAL A 150 -1.31 -8.89 1.56
C VAL A 150 -1.77 -10.33 1.36
N GLY A 151 -1.33 -10.96 0.26
CA GLY A 151 -1.50 -12.40 0.03
C GLY A 151 -0.36 -13.24 0.61
N GLY A 152 -0.64 -14.54 0.74
CA GLY A 152 0.35 -15.58 1.07
C GLY A 152 0.89 -15.50 2.49
N ILE A 153 0.04 -15.20 3.48
CA ILE A 153 0.51 -14.97 4.86
C ILE A 153 1.11 -16.23 5.48
N LEU A 154 0.55 -17.42 5.21
CA LEU A 154 1.08 -18.67 5.75
C LEU A 154 2.45 -19.02 5.17
N GLU A 155 2.64 -18.83 3.87
CA GLU A 155 3.91 -19.01 3.19
C GLU A 155 4.95 -18.02 3.73
N LYS A 156 4.55 -16.75 3.93
CA LYS A 156 5.42 -15.71 4.49
C LYS A 156 5.77 -15.96 5.97
N ALA A 157 4.83 -16.47 6.77
CA ALA A 157 5.09 -16.88 8.14
C ALA A 157 6.09 -18.05 8.18
N SER A 158 5.99 -18.98 7.22
CA SER A 158 6.98 -20.06 7.04
C SER A 158 8.38 -19.49 6.72
N ALA A 159 8.46 -18.48 5.86
CA ALA A 159 9.72 -17.78 5.57
C ALA A 159 10.31 -17.06 6.80
N ALA A 160 9.46 -16.44 7.62
CA ALA A 160 9.89 -15.80 8.85
C ALA A 160 10.48 -16.83 9.82
N TYR A 161 9.82 -17.99 9.96
CA TYR A 161 10.31 -19.11 10.75
C TYR A 161 11.63 -19.68 10.22
N SER A 162 11.77 -19.87 8.90
CA SER A 162 12.95 -20.51 8.30
C SER A 162 14.25 -19.74 8.53
N VAL A 163 14.17 -18.42 8.71
CA VAL A 163 15.32 -17.57 9.06
C VAL A 163 15.43 -17.26 10.56
N GLY A 164 14.64 -17.94 11.39
CA GLY A 164 14.75 -17.88 12.85
C GLY A 164 14.07 -16.68 13.51
N SER A 165 13.12 -16.02 12.82
CA SER A 165 12.33 -14.93 13.41
C SER A 165 11.53 -15.46 14.60
N LYS A 166 11.39 -14.63 15.65
CA LYS A 166 10.60 -14.93 16.84
C LYS A 166 9.24 -14.26 16.80
N LEU A 167 9.16 -13.10 16.16
CA LEU A 167 7.94 -12.32 16.01
C LEU A 167 7.69 -12.02 14.54
N PHE A 168 6.49 -12.34 14.07
CA PHE A 168 6.03 -12.02 12.73
C PHE A 168 4.81 -11.09 12.78
N LEU A 169 4.93 -9.90 12.20
CA LEU A 169 3.86 -8.91 12.18
C LEU A 169 3.07 -9.01 10.87
N ILE A 170 1.74 -9.05 11.00
CA ILE A 170 0.81 -9.13 9.87
C ILE A 170 -0.19 -7.96 9.93
N PRO A 171 -0.82 -7.59 8.79
CA PRO A 171 -1.83 -6.54 8.79
C PRO A 171 -3.06 -6.92 9.63
N GLU A 172 -3.63 -5.95 10.33
CA GLU A 172 -4.86 -6.09 11.11
C GLU A 172 -6.02 -6.63 10.26
N GLY A 173 -6.75 -7.61 10.79
CA GLY A 173 -7.87 -8.26 10.12
C GLY A 173 -7.48 -9.41 9.20
N GLN A 174 -6.18 -9.78 9.14
CA GLN A 174 -5.70 -10.89 8.31
C GLN A 174 -5.34 -12.16 9.09
N ARG A 175 -5.65 -12.23 10.39
CA ARG A 175 -5.46 -13.44 11.22
C ARG A 175 -6.09 -14.71 10.63
N ILE A 176 -7.27 -14.60 10.01
CA ILE A 176 -7.97 -15.75 9.40
C ILE A 176 -7.67 -15.80 7.91
N GLN A 177 -7.13 -16.92 7.44
CA GLN A 177 -6.88 -17.21 6.03
C GLN A 177 -7.75 -18.37 5.56
N ILE A 178 -8.12 -18.36 4.27
CA ILE A 178 -8.81 -19.47 3.63
C ILE A 178 -7.79 -20.20 2.77
N ILE A 179 -7.47 -21.45 3.12
CA ILE A 179 -6.59 -22.29 2.33
C ILE A 179 -7.40 -23.30 1.51
N GLN A 180 -6.89 -23.66 0.34
CA GLN A 180 -7.45 -24.73 -0.47
C GLN A 180 -6.60 -25.98 -0.29
N THR A 181 -7.15 -26.98 0.41
CA THR A 181 -6.52 -28.29 0.57
C THR A 181 -7.06 -29.22 -0.50
N THR A 182 -6.16 -29.87 -1.24
CA THR A 182 -6.54 -30.84 -2.27
C THR A 182 -6.43 -32.25 -1.72
N GLU A 183 -7.57 -32.95 -1.59
CA GLU A 183 -7.61 -34.36 -1.27
C GLU A 183 -7.67 -35.19 -2.56
N GLN A 184 -6.69 -36.07 -2.75
CA GLN A 184 -6.69 -37.04 -3.84
C GLN A 184 -7.17 -38.39 -3.33
N LYS A 185 -8.23 -38.93 -3.94
CA LYS A 185 -8.73 -40.27 -3.65
C LYS A 185 -8.72 -41.09 -4.93
N GLN A 186 -8.00 -42.20 -4.91
CA GLN A 186 -7.99 -43.13 -6.03
C GLN A 186 -9.19 -44.08 -5.94
N ILE A 187 -10.03 -44.09 -6.98
CA ILE A 187 -11.21 -44.94 -7.10
C ILE A 187 -11.05 -45.76 -8.37
N GLY A 188 -10.40 -46.93 -8.24
CA GLY A 188 -10.06 -47.77 -9.38
C GLY A 188 -9.12 -47.06 -10.36
N PRO A 189 -9.44 -46.96 -11.67
CA PRO A 189 -8.61 -46.26 -12.66
C PRO A 189 -8.78 -44.72 -12.64
N ILE A 190 -9.64 -44.16 -11.79
CA ILE A 190 -9.94 -42.73 -11.73
C ILE A 190 -9.34 -42.11 -10.47
N THR A 191 -8.61 -41.00 -10.62
CA THR A 191 -8.18 -40.16 -9.49
C THR A 191 -9.20 -39.05 -9.28
N GLN A 192 -9.95 -39.13 -8.18
CA GLN A 192 -10.83 -38.05 -7.75
C GLN A 192 -10.02 -37.02 -6.98
N ILE A 193 -9.95 -35.80 -7.51
CA ILE A 193 -9.31 -34.65 -6.88
C ILE A 193 -10.43 -33.79 -6.29
N THR A 194 -10.50 -33.68 -4.96
CA THR A 194 -11.49 -32.85 -4.26
C THR A 194 -10.78 -31.67 -3.61
N SER A 195 -11.14 -30.45 -3.99
CA SER A 195 -10.64 -29.23 -3.34
C SER A 195 -11.58 -28.85 -2.20
N LYS A 196 -11.05 -28.70 -0.99
CA LYS A 196 -11.78 -28.23 0.20
C LYS A 196 -11.20 -26.90 0.65
N ALA A 197 -12.08 -25.93 0.91
CA ALA A 197 -11.69 -24.66 1.50
C ALA A 197 -11.75 -24.77 3.03
N GLU A 198 -10.62 -24.51 3.69
CA GLU A 198 -10.50 -24.58 5.14
C GLU A 198 -10.11 -23.21 5.70
N ARG A 199 -10.73 -22.83 6.82
CA ARG A 199 -10.41 -21.59 7.53
C ARG A 199 -9.30 -21.90 8.53
N VAL A 200 -8.18 -21.20 8.39
CA VAL A 200 -7.01 -21.35 9.24
C VAL A 200 -6.74 -20.05 9.98
N ASP A 201 -6.56 -20.16 11.29
CA ASP A 201 -6.06 -19.08 12.12
C ASP A 201 -4.53 -19.09 12.05
N VAL A 202 -3.95 -18.07 11.41
CA VAL A 202 -2.50 -17.96 11.21
C VAL A 202 -1.76 -17.86 12.53
N VAL A 203 -2.33 -17.16 13.52
CA VAL A 203 -1.68 -16.93 14.82
C VAL A 203 -1.56 -18.23 15.58
N GLU A 204 -2.62 -19.03 15.59
CA GLU A 204 -2.62 -20.35 16.24
C GLU A 204 -1.75 -21.33 15.46
N TYR A 205 -1.92 -21.41 14.14
CA TYR A 205 -1.16 -22.30 13.27
C TYR A 205 0.35 -22.09 13.38
N ALA A 206 0.82 -20.84 13.31
CA ALA A 206 2.24 -20.52 13.39
C ALA A 206 2.82 -20.81 14.79
N ARG A 207 2.03 -20.56 15.86
CA ARG A 207 2.44 -20.88 17.23
C ARG A 207 2.59 -22.38 17.45
N GLU A 208 1.59 -23.16 17.06
CA GLU A 208 1.57 -24.62 17.26
C GLU A 208 2.62 -25.33 16.42
N ARG A 209 2.77 -24.92 15.15
CA ARG A 209 3.67 -25.60 14.22
C ARG A 209 5.13 -25.19 14.37
N TRP A 210 5.39 -23.92 14.65
CA TRP A 210 6.72 -23.34 14.56
C TRP A 210 7.20 -22.65 15.84
N GLY A 211 6.33 -22.48 16.84
CA GLY A 211 6.61 -21.64 18.00
C GLY A 211 6.82 -20.17 17.63
N LEU A 212 6.34 -19.74 16.46
CA LEU A 212 6.46 -18.37 15.96
C LEU A 212 5.33 -17.51 16.55
N GLU A 213 5.69 -16.40 17.20
CA GLU A 213 4.70 -15.42 17.66
C GLU A 213 4.23 -14.59 16.46
N VAL A 214 2.92 -14.53 16.23
CA VAL A 214 2.33 -13.69 15.19
C VAL A 214 1.47 -12.61 15.84
N LYS A 215 1.63 -11.35 15.40
CA LYS A 215 0.83 -10.22 15.88
C LYS A 215 0.24 -9.41 14.73
N GLU A 216 -1.01 -9.02 14.89
CA GLU A 216 -1.66 -8.06 14.02
C GLU A 216 -1.20 -6.64 14.39
N ILE A 217 -0.90 -5.85 13.35
CA ILE A 217 -0.54 -4.44 13.47
C ILE A 217 -1.42 -3.60 12.55
N LYS A 218 -1.78 -2.40 13.02
CA LYS A 218 -2.69 -1.51 12.28
C LYS A 218 -1.94 -0.53 11.41
N ASP A 219 -0.83 0.01 11.91
CA ASP A 219 -0.11 1.11 11.27
C ASP A 219 1.40 1.02 11.49
N ILE A 220 2.12 1.91 10.81
CA ILE A 220 3.58 1.96 10.83
C ILE A 220 4.16 2.25 12.20
N TYR A 221 3.43 2.94 13.08
CA TYR A 221 3.92 3.27 14.43
C TYR A 221 4.00 2.01 15.29
N ASP A 222 3.03 1.10 15.15
CA ASP A 222 3.07 -0.21 15.81
C ASP A 222 4.27 -1.02 15.30
N ALA A 223 4.49 -1.03 13.98
CA ALA A 223 5.63 -1.72 13.38
C ALA A 223 6.98 -1.18 13.91
N VAL A 224 7.17 0.14 13.86
CA VAL A 224 8.38 0.80 14.39
C VAL A 224 8.61 0.41 15.85
N TYR A 225 7.57 0.42 16.69
CA TYR A 225 7.68 0.00 18.08
C TYR A 225 8.16 -1.44 18.24
N TYR A 226 7.60 -2.39 17.48
CA TYR A 226 8.03 -3.78 17.58
C TYR A 226 9.46 -4.01 17.07
N PHE A 227 9.90 -3.27 16.05
CA PHE A 227 11.25 -3.38 15.49
C PHE A 227 12.31 -2.67 16.33
N THR A 228 12.01 -1.54 16.97
CA THR A 228 13.03 -0.67 17.61
C THR A 228 12.82 -0.47 19.12
N GLY A 229 11.64 -0.82 19.64
CA GLY A 229 11.22 -0.50 21.00
C GLY A 229 10.90 0.99 21.23
N LYS A 230 11.01 1.84 20.21
CA LYS A 230 10.75 3.28 20.28
C LYS A 230 9.30 3.59 19.92
N LYS A 231 8.73 4.59 20.58
CA LYS A 231 7.39 5.08 20.29
C LYS A 231 7.49 6.43 19.59
N ILE A 232 6.75 6.58 18.50
CA ILE A 232 6.54 7.85 17.80
C ILE A 232 5.12 8.31 18.14
N GLU A 233 4.95 9.61 18.39
CA GLU A 233 3.65 10.19 18.69
C GLU A 233 2.74 10.12 17.46
N LYS A 234 1.56 9.51 17.62
CA LYS A 234 0.56 9.44 16.55
C LYS A 234 -0.15 10.79 16.44
N PRO A 235 -0.30 11.36 15.23
CA PRO A 235 -1.11 12.56 15.03
C PRO A 235 -2.53 12.34 15.56
N SER A 236 -3.03 13.24 16.41
CA SER A 236 -4.40 13.18 16.90
C SER A 236 -5.36 13.67 15.80
N VAL A 237 -6.29 12.82 15.38
CA VAL A 237 -7.40 13.26 14.51
C VAL A 237 -8.39 14.05 15.38
N PRO A 238 -8.78 15.29 14.99
CA PRO A 238 -9.79 16.03 15.74
C PRO A 238 -11.12 15.27 15.76
N ALA A 239 -11.79 15.24 16.91
CA ALA A 239 -13.03 14.48 17.10
C ALA A 239 -14.16 14.91 16.14
N ASN A 240 -14.14 16.17 15.70
CA ASN A 240 -15.10 16.73 14.74
C ASN A 240 -14.33 17.29 13.54
N LEU A 241 -14.24 16.51 12.46
CA LEU A 241 -13.69 16.95 11.19
C LEU A 241 -14.79 17.64 10.38
N ASN A 242 -14.72 18.96 10.23
CA ASN A 242 -15.55 19.69 9.27
C ASN A 242 -14.75 19.91 7.99
N VAL A 243 -15.06 19.15 6.94
CA VAL A 243 -14.43 19.31 5.62
C VAL A 243 -15.24 20.34 4.84
N ASP A 244 -14.65 21.50 4.56
CA ASP A 244 -15.28 22.48 3.70
C ASP A 244 -15.38 21.94 2.26
N THR A 245 -16.61 21.76 1.79
CA THR A 245 -16.91 21.29 0.42
C THR A 245 -17.46 22.41 -0.46
N SER A 246 -17.40 23.66 -0.01
CA SER A 246 -17.95 24.82 -0.72
C SER A 246 -17.37 25.00 -2.13
N PHE A 247 -16.12 24.57 -2.35
CA PHE A 247 -15.48 24.57 -3.66
C PHE A 247 -16.19 23.70 -4.71
N LEU A 248 -16.99 22.71 -4.29
CA LEU A 248 -17.78 21.83 -5.16
C LEU A 248 -19.17 22.39 -5.50
N LYS A 249 -19.58 23.52 -4.91
CA LYS A 249 -20.95 24.04 -5.02
C LYS A 249 -21.40 24.23 -6.47
N THR A 250 -20.57 24.87 -7.28
CA THR A 250 -20.87 25.17 -8.68
C THR A 250 -21.02 23.89 -9.48
N ASP A 251 -20.14 22.92 -9.27
CA ASP A 251 -20.18 21.63 -9.96
C ASP A 251 -21.43 20.85 -9.56
N ALA A 252 -21.76 20.80 -8.27
CA ALA A 252 -22.94 20.12 -7.75
C ALA A 252 -24.24 20.67 -8.35
N LEU A 253 -24.39 22.00 -8.41
CA LEU A 253 -25.56 22.64 -9.04
C LEU A 253 -25.66 22.29 -10.52
N ASN A 254 -24.56 22.46 -11.26
CA ASN A 254 -24.52 22.22 -12.69
C ASN A 254 -24.78 20.75 -13.05
N ASP A 255 -24.21 19.81 -12.29
CA ASP A 255 -24.40 18.38 -12.54
C ASP A 255 -25.78 17.89 -12.12
N TYR A 256 -26.35 18.43 -11.05
CA TYR A 256 -27.73 18.15 -10.67
C TYR A 256 -28.69 18.55 -11.80
N ASP A 257 -28.62 19.79 -12.27
CA ASP A 257 -29.50 20.31 -13.33
C ASP A 257 -29.39 19.50 -14.63
N LYS A 258 -28.16 19.14 -15.01
CA LYS A 258 -27.91 18.27 -16.19
C LYS A 258 -28.50 16.87 -16.00
N THR A 259 -28.33 16.28 -14.82
CA THR A 259 -28.84 14.92 -14.55
C THR A 259 -30.36 14.91 -14.51
N LEU A 260 -30.98 15.92 -13.92
CA LEU A 260 -32.43 16.08 -13.89
C LEU A 260 -33.00 16.24 -15.32
N SER A 261 -32.39 17.08 -16.14
CA SER A 261 -32.79 17.23 -17.54
C SER A 261 -32.63 15.91 -18.32
N TYR A 262 -31.56 15.16 -18.07
CA TYR A 262 -31.35 13.86 -18.71
C TYR A 262 -32.40 12.83 -18.25
N TYR A 263 -32.71 12.79 -16.95
CA TYR A 263 -33.79 11.96 -16.40
C TYR A 263 -35.12 12.22 -17.11
N GLU A 264 -35.51 13.50 -17.24
CA GLU A 264 -36.79 13.88 -17.86
C GLU A 264 -36.88 13.46 -19.32
N GLN A 265 -35.78 13.58 -20.07
CA GLN A 265 -35.68 13.12 -21.46
C GLN A 265 -35.87 11.60 -21.56
N VAL A 266 -35.16 10.84 -20.72
CA VAL A 266 -35.24 9.37 -20.71
C VAL A 266 -36.61 8.90 -20.25
N GLU A 267 -37.23 9.56 -19.27
CA GLU A 267 -38.59 9.24 -18.83
C GLU A 267 -39.61 9.42 -19.95
N ASN A 268 -39.52 10.50 -20.71
CA ASN A 268 -40.41 10.75 -21.84
C ASN A 268 -40.19 9.77 -22.99
N LYS A 269 -38.93 9.42 -23.28
CA LYS A 269 -38.57 8.37 -24.25
C LYS A 269 -39.15 7.02 -23.83
N LEU A 270 -39.04 6.65 -22.56
CA LEU A 270 -39.60 5.40 -22.03
C LEU A 270 -41.13 5.38 -22.15
N LYS A 271 -41.83 6.46 -21.79
CA LYS A 271 -43.30 6.59 -21.92
C LYS A 271 -43.83 6.43 -23.34
N THR A 272 -43.03 6.82 -24.35
CA THR A 272 -43.42 6.80 -25.77
C THR A 272 -42.89 5.58 -26.52
N SER A 273 -42.09 4.75 -25.87
CA SER A 273 -41.46 3.57 -26.46
C SER A 273 -42.47 2.44 -26.70
N ASN A 274 -42.33 1.73 -27.82
CA ASN A 274 -43.13 0.55 -28.14
C ASN A 274 -42.37 -0.71 -27.69
N MET A 275 -42.44 -1.02 -26.40
CA MET A 275 -41.76 -2.15 -25.78
C MET A 275 -42.74 -3.09 -25.07
N GLY A 276 -42.33 -4.34 -24.85
CA GLY A 276 -43.11 -5.30 -24.06
C GLY A 276 -43.29 -4.86 -22.60
N TYR A 277 -44.42 -5.20 -21.99
CA TYR A 277 -44.77 -4.80 -20.62
C TYR A 277 -43.71 -5.19 -19.57
N THR A 278 -43.11 -6.38 -19.69
CA THR A 278 -42.08 -6.85 -18.77
C THR A 278 -40.83 -5.96 -18.80
N THR A 279 -40.35 -5.64 -20.00
CA THR A 279 -39.21 -4.74 -20.21
C THR A 279 -39.54 -3.33 -19.74
N TYR A 280 -40.73 -2.82 -20.08
CA TYR A 280 -41.17 -1.50 -19.62
C TYR A 280 -41.20 -1.40 -18.09
N SER A 281 -41.79 -2.38 -17.41
CA SER A 281 -41.90 -2.39 -15.95
C SER A 281 -40.53 -2.42 -15.27
N TYR A 282 -39.61 -3.26 -15.76
CA TYR A 282 -38.23 -3.33 -15.26
C TYR A 282 -37.50 -1.98 -15.40
N LEU A 283 -37.57 -1.37 -16.60
CA LEU A 283 -36.91 -0.10 -16.86
C LEU A 283 -37.57 1.06 -16.10
N LYS A 284 -38.89 1.02 -15.92
CA LYS A 284 -39.62 2.03 -15.13
C LYS A 284 -39.27 1.95 -13.65
N GLU A 285 -39.09 0.75 -13.11
CA GLU A 285 -38.63 0.55 -11.74
C GLU A 285 -37.23 1.12 -11.53
N ALA A 286 -36.28 0.80 -12.41
CA ALA A 286 -34.92 1.37 -12.38
C ALA A 286 -34.95 2.91 -12.46
N LEU A 287 -35.81 3.47 -13.32
CA LEU A 287 -35.96 4.92 -13.43
C LEU A 287 -36.56 5.55 -12.17
N ASN A 288 -37.51 4.88 -11.51
CA ASN A 288 -38.06 5.35 -10.23
C ASN A 288 -36.99 5.34 -9.12
N GLU A 289 -36.08 4.35 -9.11
CA GLU A 289 -34.93 4.35 -8.19
C GLU A 289 -34.02 5.54 -8.45
N ALA A 290 -33.70 5.82 -9.72
CA ALA A 290 -32.91 6.99 -10.09
C ALA A 290 -33.57 8.30 -9.65
N LYS A 291 -34.90 8.40 -9.76
CA LYS A 291 -35.67 9.57 -9.29
C LYS A 291 -35.54 9.76 -7.78
N SER A 292 -35.66 8.68 -7.00
CA SER A 292 -35.50 8.72 -5.54
C SER A 292 -34.12 9.25 -5.15
N ARG A 293 -33.06 8.83 -5.86
CA ARG A 293 -31.69 9.30 -5.63
C ARG A 293 -31.53 10.79 -5.99
N LEU A 294 -32.15 11.25 -7.08
CA LEU A 294 -32.17 12.67 -7.44
C LEU A 294 -32.92 13.53 -6.40
N ASP A 295 -34.02 13.03 -5.84
CA ASP A 295 -34.73 13.74 -4.78
C ASP A 295 -33.89 13.86 -3.51
N GLU A 296 -33.12 12.82 -3.16
CA GLU A 296 -32.15 12.89 -2.08
C GLU A 296 -31.01 13.85 -2.39
N ALA A 297 -30.48 13.83 -3.62
CA ALA A 297 -29.43 14.73 -4.09
C ALA A 297 -29.84 16.20 -4.00
N LYS A 298 -31.10 16.50 -4.35
CA LYS A 298 -31.70 17.83 -4.20
C LYS A 298 -31.71 18.28 -2.75
N LYS A 299 -32.17 17.42 -1.84
CA LYS A 299 -32.18 17.72 -0.41
C LYS A 299 -30.77 17.99 0.11
N THR A 300 -29.79 17.16 -0.25
CA THR A 300 -28.40 17.36 0.19
C THR A 300 -27.78 18.61 -0.40
N LEU A 301 -28.20 19.01 -1.61
CA LEU A 301 -27.74 20.23 -2.28
C LEU A 301 -28.24 21.48 -1.55
N GLU A 302 -29.51 21.48 -1.15
CA GLU A 302 -30.13 22.53 -0.34
C GLU A 302 -29.50 22.63 1.06
N ASP A 303 -29.12 21.49 1.64
CA ASP A 303 -28.38 21.41 2.92
C ASP A 303 -26.91 21.83 2.82
N GLY A 304 -26.41 22.19 1.62
CA GLY A 304 -25.01 22.59 1.39
C GLY A 304 -24.01 21.41 1.41
N ARG A 305 -24.49 20.17 1.32
CA ARG A 305 -23.68 18.94 1.31
C ARG A 305 -23.30 18.57 -0.12
N TYR A 306 -22.48 19.41 -0.75
CA TYR A 306 -22.18 19.36 -2.19
C TYR A 306 -21.50 18.07 -2.66
N TYR A 307 -20.58 17.50 -1.87
CA TYR A 307 -19.97 16.20 -2.20
C TYR A 307 -21.01 15.07 -2.24
N THR A 308 -21.92 15.05 -1.26
CA THR A 308 -23.01 14.06 -1.20
C THR A 308 -23.94 14.20 -2.39
N THR A 309 -24.29 15.42 -2.78
CA THR A 309 -25.08 15.68 -4.00
C THR A 309 -24.42 15.10 -5.24
N LEU A 310 -23.15 15.43 -5.50
CA LEU A 310 -22.41 14.91 -6.65
C LEU A 310 -22.36 13.37 -6.67
N SER A 311 -22.20 12.74 -5.51
CA SER A 311 -22.20 11.28 -5.38
C SER A 311 -23.55 10.65 -5.72
N LEU A 312 -24.65 11.26 -5.24
CA LEU A 312 -26.02 10.80 -5.50
C LEU A 312 -26.40 11.02 -6.98
N ASP A 313 -26.06 12.18 -7.53
CA ASP A 313 -26.28 12.52 -8.94
C ASP A 313 -25.55 11.55 -9.87
N PHE A 314 -24.29 11.23 -9.57
CA PHE A 314 -23.52 10.26 -10.35
C PHE A 314 -24.18 8.88 -10.35
N GLN A 315 -24.62 8.40 -9.18
CA GLN A 315 -25.32 7.11 -9.05
C GLN A 315 -26.65 7.10 -9.79
N ALA A 316 -27.43 8.19 -9.71
CA ALA A 316 -28.67 8.34 -10.48
C ALA A 316 -28.37 8.31 -11.99
N ARG A 317 -27.33 9.02 -12.44
CA ARG A 317 -26.95 9.11 -13.85
C ARG A 317 -26.54 7.76 -14.45
N ILE A 318 -25.86 6.89 -13.69
CA ILE A 318 -25.56 5.51 -14.11
C ILE A 318 -26.86 4.76 -14.42
N THR A 319 -27.84 4.87 -13.52
CA THR A 319 -29.13 4.18 -13.65
C THR A 319 -29.95 4.75 -14.81
N ILE A 320 -30.01 6.08 -14.96
CA ILE A 320 -30.68 6.74 -16.08
C ILE A 320 -30.06 6.29 -17.42
N ARG A 321 -28.73 6.22 -17.49
CA ARG A 321 -28.02 5.75 -18.68
C ARG A 321 -28.29 4.27 -18.98
N HIS A 322 -28.42 3.42 -17.95
CA HIS A 322 -28.81 2.03 -18.14
C HIS A 322 -30.22 1.91 -18.75
N VAL A 323 -31.14 2.80 -18.37
CA VAL A 323 -32.50 2.85 -18.91
C VAL A 323 -32.56 3.40 -20.34
N ASP A 324 -31.66 4.33 -20.69
CA ASP A 324 -31.62 4.97 -22.00
C ASP A 324 -31.03 4.09 -23.12
N TRP A 325 -30.14 3.16 -22.75
CA TRP A 325 -29.43 2.25 -23.66
C TRP A 325 -30.30 1.07 -24.11
#